data_AF-A0A499VJI9-F1
#
_entry.id   AF-A0A499VJI9-F1
#
_cell.length_a   1.000
_cell.length_b   1.000
_cell.length_c   1.000
_cell.angle_alpha   90.00
_cell.angle_beta   90.00
_cell.angle_gamma   90.00
#
_symmetry.space_group_name_H-M   'P 1'
#
loop_
_entity.id
_entity.type
_entity.pdbx_description
1 polymer ?
#
loop_
_entity_poly.entity_id
_entity_poly.type
_entity_poly.pdbx_seq_one_letter_code
_entity_poly.pdbx_strand_id
1 'polypeptide(L)'
;MNAQTWHGHVTTTVLVGCTALALAVTGTTATATAQAQAQPRDLGRQTLAAGDGWASDGTGTTGGAAADAAHVYTVTTWAGFKAALKDGGTAPKIIKVKGTIDANAEGCDSFAAAGYDFDAYLRKYSPENWGYGANLDAEPDDSPEGLRRVSADTQAKAIKASVPANTTIVGLGKNAGFEGASLQITAVDNVIIRNVAFESPSTASRSGTRPTPPSATGTPSTTARWSTGPRTSGWTTTRSPTGSTPTARCPPTSGGSTSSTTASWTSSRARTT
;
A
#
# COMPACT_ATOMS: atom_id res chain seq x y z
N MET A 1 8.42 72.71 86.99
CA MET A 1 8.71 72.36 85.58
C MET A 1 7.40 71.99 84.93
N ASN A 2 7.20 72.48 83.69
CA ASN A 2 6.17 72.16 82.69
C ASN A 2 5.27 73.35 82.36
N ALA A 3 5.73 74.05 81.31
CA ALA A 3 5.13 75.19 80.65
C ALA A 3 4.08 74.75 79.61
N GLN A 4 3.14 75.67 79.39
CA GLN A 4 2.15 75.70 78.32
C GLN A 4 2.80 76.01 76.96
N THR A 5 2.17 75.61 75.84
CA THR A 5 2.06 76.37 74.56
C THR A 5 1.19 75.57 73.56
N TRP A 6 0.04 76.05 73.09
CA TRP A 6 -0.31 77.04 72.03
C TRP A 6 -0.57 76.43 70.64
N HIS A 7 -1.64 76.91 69.99
CA HIS A 7 -2.07 76.63 68.61
C HIS A 7 -1.11 77.19 67.55
N GLY A 8 -1.07 76.58 66.36
CA GLY A 8 -0.29 77.05 65.20
C GLY A 8 -0.79 76.45 63.87
N HIS A 9 -0.55 77.17 62.77
CA HIS A 9 -1.33 77.17 61.52
C HIS A 9 -0.86 76.18 60.43
N VAL A 10 -1.71 76.08 59.40
CA VAL A 10 -1.52 75.54 58.05
C VAL A 10 -0.25 76.09 57.35
N THR A 11 0.50 75.23 56.66
CA THR A 11 1.14 75.54 55.36
C THR A 11 1.51 74.29 54.56
N THR A 12 1.21 74.36 53.27
CA THR A 12 1.48 73.46 52.15
C THR A 12 2.98 73.29 51.87
N THR A 13 3.45 72.06 51.57
CA THR A 13 4.58 71.86 50.64
C THR A 13 4.51 70.48 49.97
N VAL A 14 4.64 70.51 48.65
CA VAL A 14 4.68 69.39 47.70
C VAL A 14 6.02 68.68 47.78
N LEU A 15 6.03 67.34 47.83
CA LEU A 15 7.16 66.55 47.35
C LEU A 15 6.62 65.29 46.65
N VAL A 16 6.82 65.31 45.33
CA VAL A 16 6.60 64.22 44.39
C VAL A 16 7.50 63.05 44.78
N GLY A 17 6.89 61.89 45.03
CA GLY A 17 7.61 60.64 45.32
C GLY A 17 6.85 59.46 44.74
N CYS A 18 7.16 59.12 43.48
CA CYS A 18 6.69 57.92 42.80
C CYS A 18 7.14 56.67 43.56
N THR A 19 6.21 55.99 44.24
CA THR A 19 6.37 54.58 44.57
C THR A 19 5.07 53.87 44.20
N ALA A 20 5.14 53.16 43.07
CA ALA A 20 4.08 52.30 42.58
C ALA A 20 3.92 51.10 43.54
N LEU A 21 2.79 51.02 44.23
CA LEU A 21 2.37 49.82 44.95
C LEU A 21 1.35 49.09 44.07
N ALA A 22 1.83 48.13 43.29
CA ALA A 22 0.97 47.25 42.49
C ALA A 22 0.21 46.30 43.43
N LEU A 23 -1.11 46.44 43.47
CA LEU A 23 -2.00 45.45 44.07
C LEU A 23 -1.95 44.17 43.23
N ALA A 24 -1.45 43.09 43.83
CA ALA A 24 -1.55 41.74 43.28
C ALA A 24 -3.00 41.26 43.37
N VAL A 25 -3.73 41.32 42.25
CA VAL A 25 -4.94 40.53 42.04
C VAL A 25 -4.52 39.09 41.75
N THR A 26 -4.83 38.18 42.66
CA THR A 26 -4.74 36.73 42.45
C THR A 26 -5.81 36.29 41.46
N GLY A 27 -5.54 36.45 40.17
CA GLY A 27 -6.27 35.77 39.11
C GLY A 27 -5.82 34.32 39.05
N THR A 28 -6.65 33.38 39.51
CA THR A 28 -6.50 31.96 39.19
C THR A 28 -6.82 31.75 37.71
N THR A 29 -5.84 31.98 36.84
CA THR A 29 -5.89 31.48 35.46
C THR A 29 -5.65 29.98 35.51
N ALA A 30 -6.74 29.22 35.53
CA ALA A 30 -6.72 27.81 35.18
C ALA A 30 -6.24 27.71 33.73
N THR A 31 -4.94 27.54 33.54
CA THR A 31 -4.36 27.10 32.28
C THR A 31 -4.81 25.66 32.06
N ALA A 32 -5.96 25.51 31.41
CA ALA A 32 -6.31 24.28 30.72
C ALA A 32 -5.22 24.04 29.67
N THR A 33 -4.19 23.30 30.05
CA THR A 33 -3.26 22.69 29.12
C THR A 33 -4.06 21.64 28.36
N ALA A 34 -4.75 22.07 27.29
CA ALA A 34 -5.19 21.19 26.24
C ALA A 34 -3.91 20.58 25.66
N GLN A 35 -3.51 19.44 26.21
CA GLN A 35 -2.54 18.55 25.58
C GLN A 35 -3.20 18.05 24.31
N ALA A 36 -3.15 18.85 23.25
CA ALA A 36 -3.24 18.37 21.90
C ALA A 36 -2.02 17.46 21.70
N GLN A 37 -2.12 16.22 22.18
CA GLN A 37 -1.29 15.14 21.68
C GLN A 37 -1.51 15.17 20.19
N ALA A 38 -0.51 15.66 19.45
CA ALA A 38 -0.46 15.55 18.01
C ALA A 38 -0.61 14.06 17.71
N GLN A 39 -1.85 13.64 17.42
CA GLN A 39 -2.13 12.29 17.01
C GLN A 39 -1.19 12.04 15.84
N PRO A 40 -0.42 10.94 15.85
CA PRO A 40 0.37 10.55 14.69
C PRO A 40 -0.56 10.67 13.49
N ARG A 41 -0.23 11.55 12.53
CA ARG A 41 -1.12 11.85 11.40
C ARG A 41 -1.57 10.52 10.81
N ASP A 42 -2.86 10.18 10.93
CA ASP A 42 -3.35 8.91 10.42
C ASP A 42 -3.26 8.96 8.90
N LEU A 43 -2.19 8.35 8.37
CA LEU A 43 -1.91 8.30 6.95
C LEU A 43 -3.07 7.69 6.16
N GLY A 44 -3.89 6.84 6.79
CA GLY A 44 -5.07 6.27 6.16
C GLY A 44 -6.16 7.31 5.87
N ARG A 45 -6.29 8.33 6.71
CA ARG A 45 -7.36 9.35 6.62
C ARG A 45 -7.02 10.54 5.72
N GLN A 46 -5.79 10.61 5.22
CA GLN A 46 -5.35 11.66 4.32
C GLN A 46 -5.85 11.41 2.89
N THR A 47 -6.41 12.44 2.27
CA THR A 47 -6.87 12.43 0.87
C THR A 47 -5.78 12.99 -0.06
N LEU A 48 -5.98 12.86 -1.37
CA LEU A 48 -5.19 13.59 -2.35
C LEU A 48 -5.55 15.09 -2.29
N ALA A 49 -4.55 15.96 -2.35
CA ALA A 49 -4.79 17.41 -2.35
C ALA A 49 -5.39 17.88 -3.69
N ALA A 50 -6.17 18.95 -3.66
CA ALA A 50 -6.64 19.58 -4.89
C ALA A 50 -5.46 20.10 -5.72
N GLY A 51 -5.46 19.80 -7.03
CA GLY A 51 -4.37 20.17 -7.95
C GLY A 51 -3.15 19.25 -7.92
N ASP A 52 -3.14 18.19 -7.11
CA ASP A 52 -2.06 17.20 -7.04
C ASP A 52 -2.21 16.14 -8.14
N GLY A 53 -1.96 16.57 -9.38
CA GLY A 53 -1.95 15.72 -10.57
C GLY A 53 -3.33 15.25 -11.04
N TRP A 54 -3.35 14.38 -12.05
CA TRP A 54 -4.57 13.94 -12.74
C TRP A 54 -5.61 13.27 -11.83
N ALA A 55 -5.17 12.57 -10.78
CA ALA A 55 -6.08 11.90 -9.85
C ALA A 55 -6.84 12.89 -8.93
N SER A 56 -6.45 14.17 -8.93
CA SER A 56 -7.15 15.23 -8.20
C SER A 56 -8.27 15.91 -9.01
N ASP A 57 -8.40 15.57 -10.31
CA ASP A 57 -9.42 16.14 -11.20
C ASP A 57 -10.85 15.69 -10.81
N GLY A 58 -11.84 16.51 -11.16
CA GLY A 58 -13.25 16.23 -10.91
C GLY A 58 -13.59 16.11 -9.41
N THR A 59 -14.04 14.93 -8.98
CA THR A 59 -14.35 14.64 -7.57
C THR A 59 -13.09 14.41 -6.70
N GLY A 60 -11.91 14.36 -7.31
CA GLY A 60 -10.65 14.04 -6.65
C GLY A 60 -10.57 12.59 -6.14
N THR A 61 -9.53 12.32 -5.33
CA THR A 61 -9.28 10.99 -4.74
C THR A 61 -9.23 11.10 -3.22
N THR A 62 -10.24 10.55 -2.54
CA THR A 62 -10.37 10.52 -1.08
C THR A 62 -10.14 9.13 -0.47
N GLY A 63 -10.13 8.07 -1.29
CA GLY A 63 -9.97 6.70 -0.86
C GLY A 63 -11.03 6.30 0.16
N GLY A 64 -10.58 5.63 1.21
CA GLY A 64 -11.40 5.25 2.37
C GLY A 64 -11.37 6.27 3.52
N ALA A 65 -11.02 7.54 3.28
CA ALA A 65 -10.88 8.53 4.36
C ALA A 65 -12.15 8.68 5.23
N ALA A 66 -13.33 8.42 4.66
CA ALA A 66 -14.61 8.45 5.36
C ALA A 66 -15.00 7.14 6.06
N ALA A 67 -14.10 6.15 6.17
CA ALA A 67 -14.41 4.86 6.80
C ALA A 67 -14.86 5.06 8.25
N ASP A 68 -15.92 4.34 8.64
CA ASP A 68 -16.31 4.22 10.04
C ASP A 68 -15.31 3.35 10.82
N ALA A 69 -15.50 3.22 12.13
CA ALA A 69 -14.60 2.45 12.98
C ALA A 69 -14.60 0.94 12.68
N ALA A 70 -15.70 0.38 12.17
CA ALA A 70 -15.80 -1.03 11.82
C ALA A 70 -14.99 -1.36 10.56
N HIS A 71 -14.86 -0.41 9.63
CA HIS A 71 -14.13 -0.58 8.37
C HIS A 71 -12.68 -0.06 8.41
N VAL A 72 -12.06 -0.04 9.60
CA VAL A 72 -10.61 0.20 9.77
C VAL A 72 -9.94 -1.09 10.20
N TYR A 73 -9.23 -1.71 9.27
CA TYR A 73 -8.57 -2.99 9.48
C TYR A 73 -7.08 -2.80 9.72
N THR A 74 -6.48 -3.63 10.57
CA THR A 74 -5.03 -3.87 10.59
C THR A 74 -4.79 -5.30 10.21
N VAL A 75 -3.99 -5.53 9.17
CA VAL A 75 -3.76 -6.85 8.58
C VAL A 75 -2.28 -7.18 8.56
N THR A 76 -1.99 -8.45 8.83
CA THR A 76 -0.64 -9.04 8.85
C THR A 76 -0.54 -10.30 7.99
N THR A 77 -1.65 -10.76 7.39
CA THR A 77 -1.71 -11.99 6.59
C THR A 77 -2.46 -11.75 5.29
N TRP A 78 -2.18 -12.57 4.28
CA TRP A 78 -2.84 -12.45 2.97
C TRP A 78 -4.33 -12.77 3.04
N ALA A 79 -4.71 -13.79 3.81
CA ALA A 79 -6.11 -14.11 4.08
C ALA A 79 -6.84 -12.95 4.78
N GLY A 80 -6.22 -12.34 5.79
CA GLY A 80 -6.80 -11.17 6.48
C GLY A 80 -6.95 -9.96 5.56
N PHE A 81 -5.98 -9.72 4.67
CA PHE A 81 -6.05 -8.67 3.67
C PHE A 81 -7.22 -8.90 2.68
N LYS A 82 -7.37 -10.12 2.14
CA LYS A 82 -8.50 -10.46 1.23
C LYS A 82 -9.86 -10.36 1.94
N ALA A 83 -9.94 -10.75 3.21
CA ALA A 83 -11.16 -10.60 4.00
C ALA A 83 -11.54 -9.12 4.19
N ALA A 84 -10.57 -8.27 4.57
CA ALA A 84 -10.78 -6.84 4.74
C ALA A 84 -11.21 -6.13 3.44
N LEU A 85 -10.72 -6.58 2.28
CA LEU A 85 -11.17 -6.06 0.98
C LEU A 85 -12.63 -6.43 0.67
N LYS A 86 -13.07 -7.62 1.06
CA LYS A 86 -14.43 -8.11 0.80
C LYS A 86 -15.46 -7.45 1.72
N ASP A 87 -15.06 -7.13 2.95
CA ASP A 87 -15.97 -6.61 3.96
C ASP A 87 -16.49 -5.20 3.63
N GLY A 88 -17.78 -4.99 3.85
CA GLY A 88 -18.46 -3.71 3.56
C GLY A 88 -18.61 -3.34 2.07
N GLY A 89 -18.24 -4.21 1.12
CA GLY A 89 -18.40 -3.95 -0.31
C GLY A 89 -17.72 -2.65 -0.77
N THR A 90 -18.49 -1.67 -1.25
CA THR A 90 -17.98 -0.35 -1.68
C THR A 90 -18.00 0.72 -0.59
N ALA A 91 -18.39 0.39 0.64
CA ALA A 91 -18.30 1.32 1.77
C ALA A 91 -16.86 1.80 1.97
N PRO A 92 -16.62 3.07 2.37
CA PRO A 92 -15.27 3.56 2.62
C PRO A 92 -14.52 2.68 3.61
N LYS A 93 -13.30 2.24 3.26
CA LYS A 93 -12.51 1.35 4.12
C LYS A 93 -11.02 1.67 4.15
N ILE A 94 -10.40 1.43 5.30
CA ILE A 94 -8.97 1.65 5.51
C ILE A 94 -8.33 0.32 5.89
N ILE A 95 -7.35 -0.11 5.11
CA ILE A 95 -6.61 -1.34 5.35
C ILE A 95 -5.17 -0.98 5.69
N LYS A 96 -4.83 -1.11 6.98
CA LYS A 96 -3.50 -0.84 7.53
C LYS A 96 -2.64 -2.12 7.44
N VAL A 97 -1.61 -2.10 6.62
CA VAL A 97 -0.69 -3.23 6.40
C VAL A 97 0.44 -3.17 7.42
N LYS A 98 0.58 -4.19 8.27
CA LYS A 98 1.63 -4.28 9.29
C LYS A 98 2.62 -5.39 8.91
N GLY A 99 3.86 -5.00 8.60
CA GLY A 99 4.90 -5.92 8.14
C GLY A 99 4.74 -6.33 6.68
N THR A 100 5.53 -7.31 6.24
CA THR A 100 5.43 -7.89 4.90
C THR A 100 4.37 -8.98 4.90
N ILE A 101 3.40 -8.88 4.00
CA ILE A 101 2.37 -9.89 3.77
C ILE A 101 2.78 -10.72 2.56
N ASP A 102 3.08 -11.99 2.78
CA ASP A 102 3.36 -12.96 1.71
C ASP A 102 2.05 -13.57 1.18
N ALA A 103 1.78 -13.36 -0.12
CA ALA A 103 0.64 -13.93 -0.81
C ALA A 103 0.82 -15.42 -1.17
N ASN A 104 2.05 -15.94 -1.10
CA ASN A 104 2.42 -17.33 -1.34
C ASN A 104 2.75 -18.10 -0.05
N ALA A 105 2.32 -17.62 1.11
CA ALA A 105 2.69 -18.21 2.41
C ALA A 105 2.34 -19.70 2.57
N GLU A 106 1.44 -20.23 1.73
CA GLU A 106 1.06 -21.64 1.68
C GLU A 106 2.06 -22.53 0.91
N GLY A 107 3.07 -21.94 0.26
CA GLY A 107 4.08 -22.64 -0.53
C GLY A 107 3.63 -22.95 -1.96
N CYS A 108 4.58 -23.19 -2.86
CA CYS A 108 4.28 -23.34 -4.30
C CYS A 108 3.57 -24.66 -4.62
N ASP A 109 3.77 -25.69 -3.78
CA ASP A 109 3.13 -26.99 -3.90
C ASP A 109 1.61 -26.91 -3.66
N SER A 110 1.14 -25.91 -2.90
CA SER A 110 -0.31 -25.73 -2.66
C SER A 110 -1.07 -25.33 -3.92
N PHE A 111 -0.37 -24.87 -4.96
CA PHE A 111 -0.96 -24.48 -6.23
C PHE A 111 -0.86 -25.55 -7.31
N ALA A 112 -0.13 -26.65 -7.06
CA ALA A 112 0.05 -27.70 -8.05
C ALA A 112 -1.26 -28.46 -8.29
N ALA A 113 -1.61 -28.66 -9.56
CA ALA A 113 -2.70 -29.55 -9.95
C ALA A 113 -2.38 -30.99 -9.48
N ALA A 114 -3.42 -31.72 -9.09
CA ALA A 114 -3.24 -33.13 -8.73
C ALA A 114 -2.61 -33.92 -9.88
N GLY A 115 -1.52 -34.65 -9.58
CA GLY A 115 -0.79 -35.42 -10.58
C GLY A 115 0.19 -34.61 -11.44
N TYR A 116 0.36 -33.31 -11.19
CA TYR A 116 1.41 -32.52 -11.86
C TYR A 116 2.80 -33.01 -11.43
N ASP A 117 3.61 -33.41 -12.42
CA ASP A 117 5.01 -33.79 -12.25
C ASP A 117 5.86 -32.89 -13.16
N PHE A 118 6.72 -32.06 -12.54
CA PHE A 118 7.60 -31.16 -13.28
C PHE A 118 8.64 -31.93 -14.11
N ASP A 119 9.12 -33.07 -13.65
CA ASP A 119 10.06 -33.86 -14.41
C ASP A 119 9.37 -34.54 -15.61
N ALA A 120 8.08 -34.91 -15.49
CA ALA A 120 7.29 -35.38 -16.62
C ALA A 120 7.08 -34.29 -17.66
N TYR A 121 6.83 -33.07 -17.21
CA TYR A 121 6.74 -31.90 -18.08
C TYR A 121 8.05 -31.69 -18.85
N LEU A 122 9.19 -31.65 -18.14
CA LEU A 122 10.50 -31.47 -18.76
C LEU A 122 10.85 -32.62 -19.71
N ARG A 123 10.61 -33.88 -19.32
CA ARG A 123 10.84 -35.04 -20.21
C ARG A 123 10.01 -34.95 -21.48
N LYS A 124 8.75 -34.53 -21.42
CA LYS A 124 7.88 -34.49 -22.59
C LYS A 124 8.19 -33.31 -23.51
N TYR A 125 8.41 -32.12 -22.94
CA TYR A 125 8.47 -30.86 -23.67
C TYR A 125 9.88 -30.26 -23.78
N SER A 126 10.93 -31.02 -23.46
CA SER A 126 12.29 -30.60 -23.79
C SER A 126 12.43 -30.43 -25.30
N PRO A 127 13.26 -29.48 -25.78
CA PRO A 127 13.42 -29.26 -27.22
C PRO A 127 13.90 -30.49 -27.98
N GLU A 128 14.65 -31.39 -27.32
CA GLU A 128 15.14 -32.65 -27.88
C GLU A 128 14.01 -33.64 -28.16
N ASN A 129 12.93 -33.61 -27.37
CA ASN A 129 11.83 -34.58 -27.46
C ASN A 129 10.61 -34.01 -28.21
N TRP A 130 10.31 -32.73 -28.03
CA TRP A 130 9.14 -32.07 -28.65
C TRP A 130 9.47 -31.35 -29.97
N GLY A 131 10.72 -30.92 -30.14
CA GLY A 131 11.14 -30.09 -31.26
C GLY A 131 10.58 -28.66 -31.19
N TYR A 132 10.73 -27.93 -32.30
CA TYR A 132 10.38 -26.50 -32.39
C TYR A 132 9.19 -26.21 -33.33
N GLY A 133 8.58 -27.25 -33.91
CA GLY A 133 7.56 -27.13 -34.95
C GLY A 133 6.13 -26.94 -34.44
N ALA A 134 5.88 -27.15 -33.14
CA ALA A 134 4.55 -27.09 -32.54
C ALA A 134 4.57 -26.32 -31.21
N ASN A 135 3.55 -25.50 -30.97
CA ASN A 135 3.29 -24.87 -29.67
C ASN A 135 2.49 -25.81 -28.76
N LEU A 136 2.41 -25.44 -27.48
CA LEU A 136 1.73 -26.22 -26.44
C LEU A 136 0.23 -25.87 -26.31
N ASP A 137 -0.27 -24.93 -27.10
CA ASP A 137 -1.63 -24.37 -26.95
C ASP A 137 -2.73 -25.41 -27.22
N ALA A 138 -2.45 -26.42 -28.04
CA ALA A 138 -3.39 -27.50 -28.37
C ALA A 138 -3.25 -28.75 -27.48
N GLU A 139 -2.35 -28.74 -26.49
CA GLU A 139 -2.15 -29.90 -25.62
C GLU A 139 -3.39 -30.16 -24.73
N PRO A 140 -3.84 -31.43 -24.62
CA PRO A 140 -5.00 -31.80 -23.80
C PRO A 140 -4.89 -31.37 -22.33
N ASP A 141 -6.03 -31.21 -21.66
CA ASP A 141 -6.08 -30.76 -20.27
C ASP A 141 -5.48 -31.75 -19.26
N ASP A 142 -5.46 -33.04 -19.58
CA ASP A 142 -4.85 -34.11 -18.78
C ASP A 142 -3.35 -34.33 -19.08
N SER A 143 -2.78 -33.57 -20.02
CA SER A 143 -1.35 -33.58 -20.31
C SER A 143 -0.54 -32.82 -19.23
N PRO A 144 0.79 -33.00 -19.14
CA PRO A 144 1.61 -32.20 -18.24
C PRO A 144 1.49 -30.68 -18.48
N GLU A 145 1.28 -30.23 -19.73
CA GLU A 145 1.00 -28.81 -20.01
C GLU A 145 -0.39 -28.40 -19.50
N GLY A 146 -1.42 -29.22 -19.71
CA GLY A 146 -2.76 -28.98 -19.17
C GLY A 146 -2.75 -28.82 -17.65
N LEU A 147 -2.06 -29.71 -16.95
CA LEU A 147 -1.86 -29.64 -15.50
C LEU A 147 -1.05 -28.40 -15.07
N ARG A 148 -0.05 -27.99 -15.87
CA ARG A 148 0.69 -26.73 -15.63
C ARG A 148 -0.23 -25.52 -15.75
N ARG A 149 -1.14 -25.48 -16.75
CA ARG A 149 -2.15 -24.40 -16.89
C ARG A 149 -3.06 -24.33 -15.68
N VAL A 150 -3.60 -25.47 -15.23
CA VAL A 150 -4.43 -25.54 -14.01
C VAL A 150 -3.68 -25.05 -12.77
N SER A 151 -2.40 -25.41 -12.64
CA SER A 151 -1.56 -24.96 -11.53
C SER A 151 -1.35 -23.44 -11.56
N ALA A 152 -1.07 -22.89 -12.75
CA ALA A 152 -0.92 -21.44 -12.94
C ALA A 152 -2.20 -20.67 -12.63
N ASP A 153 -3.37 -21.19 -13.03
CA ASP A 153 -4.67 -20.60 -12.71
C ASP A 153 -4.97 -20.64 -11.21
N THR A 154 -4.58 -21.72 -10.53
CA THR A 154 -4.72 -21.87 -9.08
C THR A 154 -3.86 -20.83 -8.35
N GLN A 155 -2.58 -20.69 -8.73
CA GLN A 155 -1.72 -19.63 -8.20
C GLN A 155 -2.31 -18.25 -8.48
N ALA A 156 -2.76 -17.99 -9.71
CA ALA A 156 -3.34 -16.71 -10.09
C ALA A 156 -4.55 -16.34 -9.22
N LYS A 157 -5.44 -17.30 -8.93
CA LYS A 157 -6.57 -17.09 -8.01
C LYS A 157 -6.12 -16.83 -6.57
N ALA A 158 -5.05 -17.50 -6.13
CA ALA A 158 -4.56 -17.36 -4.77
C ALA A 158 -3.95 -15.97 -4.51
N ILE A 159 -3.10 -15.49 -5.42
CA ILE A 159 -2.28 -14.28 -5.23
C ILE A 159 -2.94 -12.99 -5.73
N LYS A 160 -4.04 -13.09 -6.50
CA LYS A 160 -4.77 -11.91 -6.97
C LYS A 160 -5.77 -11.43 -5.92
N ALA A 161 -5.83 -10.11 -5.73
CA ALA A 161 -6.84 -9.48 -4.90
C ALA A 161 -7.42 -8.25 -5.63
N SER A 162 -8.74 -8.26 -5.81
CA SER A 162 -9.46 -7.11 -6.37
C SER A 162 -9.70 -6.07 -5.29
N VAL A 163 -9.31 -4.82 -5.58
CA VAL A 163 -9.49 -3.69 -4.66
C VAL A 163 -10.81 -2.99 -5.01
N PRO A 164 -11.79 -2.90 -4.09
CA PRO A 164 -13.04 -2.21 -4.35
C PRO A 164 -12.85 -0.69 -4.30
N ALA A 165 -13.83 0.05 -4.83
CA ALA A 165 -13.89 1.50 -4.71
C ALA A 165 -13.86 1.98 -3.24
N ASN A 166 -13.51 3.26 -3.04
CA ASN A 166 -13.46 3.93 -1.73
C ASN A 166 -12.53 3.23 -0.73
N THR A 167 -11.35 2.80 -1.20
CA THR A 167 -10.40 2.01 -0.39
C THR A 167 -9.09 2.76 -0.21
N THR A 168 -8.61 2.85 1.03
CA THR A 168 -7.23 3.26 1.35
C THR A 168 -6.43 2.08 1.88
N ILE A 169 -5.38 1.68 1.17
CA ILE A 169 -4.37 0.72 1.65
C ILE A 169 -3.15 1.51 2.11
N VAL A 170 -2.75 1.34 3.37
CA VAL A 170 -1.66 2.11 3.96
C VAL A 170 -0.73 1.23 4.78
N GLY A 171 0.57 1.35 4.53
CA GLY A 171 1.57 0.64 5.33
C GLY A 171 1.79 1.27 6.71
N LEU A 172 2.01 0.45 7.73
CA LEU A 172 2.43 0.85 9.07
C LEU A 172 3.94 0.67 9.25
N GLY A 173 4.63 1.71 9.71
CA GLY A 173 6.08 1.69 9.92
C GLY A 173 6.85 1.70 8.60
N LYS A 174 8.05 1.10 8.61
CA LYS A 174 8.99 1.08 7.46
C LYS A 174 8.94 -0.21 6.64
N ASN A 175 8.47 -1.31 7.23
CA ASN A 175 8.54 -2.66 6.66
C ASN A 175 7.18 -3.16 6.16
N ALA A 176 6.23 -2.26 5.90
CA ALA A 176 4.93 -2.65 5.40
C ALA A 176 4.99 -2.92 3.90
N GLY A 177 4.47 -4.06 3.46
CA GLY A 177 4.46 -4.39 2.05
C GLY A 177 3.81 -5.73 1.72
N PHE A 178 3.88 -6.08 0.44
CA PHE A 178 3.39 -7.32 -0.10
C PHE A 178 4.50 -8.03 -0.86
N GLU A 179 4.62 -9.33 -0.65
CA GLU A 179 5.44 -10.23 -1.44
C GLU A 179 4.51 -11.18 -2.19
N GLY A 180 4.80 -11.45 -3.46
CA GLY A 180 4.00 -12.42 -4.22
C GLY A 180 2.63 -11.93 -4.70
N ALA A 181 2.16 -10.76 -4.29
CA ALA A 181 0.79 -10.31 -4.51
C ALA A 181 0.56 -9.64 -5.87
N SER A 182 -0.68 -9.74 -6.36
CA SER A 182 -1.14 -9.01 -7.55
C SER A 182 -2.45 -8.28 -7.26
N LEU A 183 -2.37 -6.97 -7.04
CA LEU A 183 -3.56 -6.14 -6.76
C LEU A 183 -4.22 -5.70 -8.07
N GLN A 184 -5.53 -5.98 -8.18
CA GLN A 184 -6.36 -5.60 -9.33
C GLN A 184 -7.19 -4.37 -8.98
N ILE A 185 -6.95 -3.25 -9.66
CA ILE A 185 -7.75 -2.02 -9.54
C ILE A 185 -8.42 -1.81 -10.89
N THR A 186 -9.53 -2.51 -11.10
CA THR A 186 -10.17 -2.59 -12.41
C THR A 186 -11.60 -2.12 -12.32
N ALA A 187 -11.98 -1.17 -13.18
CA ALA A 187 -13.33 -0.62 -13.26
C ALA A 187 -13.87 -0.10 -11.90
N VAL A 188 -12.98 0.48 -11.09
CA VAL A 188 -13.29 1.10 -9.80
C VAL A 188 -12.60 2.46 -9.71
N ASP A 189 -13.20 3.35 -8.94
CA ASP A 189 -12.71 4.69 -8.69
C ASP A 189 -12.37 4.88 -7.21
N ASN A 190 -11.65 5.97 -6.92
CA ASN A 190 -11.42 6.44 -5.56
C ASN A 190 -10.62 5.44 -4.70
N VAL A 191 -9.42 5.07 -5.16
CA VAL A 191 -8.50 4.17 -4.45
C VAL A 191 -7.19 4.88 -4.13
N ILE A 192 -6.73 4.71 -2.89
CA ILE A 192 -5.46 5.25 -2.38
C ILE A 192 -4.58 4.10 -1.94
N ILE A 193 -3.33 4.07 -2.41
CA ILE A 193 -2.33 3.11 -1.91
C ILE A 193 -1.03 3.81 -1.56
N ARG A 194 -0.59 3.66 -0.32
CA ARG A 194 0.53 4.45 0.19
C ARG A 194 1.38 3.70 1.20
N ASN A 195 2.64 4.09 1.26
CA ASN A 195 3.55 3.65 2.32
C ASN A 195 3.79 2.12 2.37
N VAL A 196 3.50 1.42 1.27
CA VAL A 196 3.69 -0.02 1.11
C VAL A 196 4.79 -0.30 0.10
N ALA A 197 5.61 -1.31 0.38
CA ALA A 197 6.52 -1.91 -0.57
C ALA A 197 5.82 -3.04 -1.32
N PHE A 198 6.22 -3.26 -2.57
CA PHE A 198 5.82 -4.45 -3.31
C PHE A 198 7.09 -5.18 -3.72
N GLU A 199 7.06 -6.50 -3.59
CA GLU A 199 7.94 -7.42 -4.27
C GLU A 199 7.14 -8.16 -5.35
N SER A 200 7.79 -8.42 -6.48
CA SER A 200 7.09 -8.93 -7.66
C SER A 200 6.61 -10.37 -7.43
N PRO A 201 5.43 -10.73 -7.94
CA PRO A 201 4.99 -12.11 -7.93
C PRO A 201 5.96 -12.97 -8.74
N SER A 202 6.49 -14.03 -8.13
CA SER A 202 7.29 -15.04 -8.83
C SER A 202 6.34 -16.02 -9.52
N THR A 203 6.47 -16.14 -10.83
CA THR A 203 5.82 -17.23 -11.57
C THR A 203 6.65 -18.49 -11.33
N ALA A 204 6.12 -19.48 -10.61
CA ALA A 204 6.82 -20.73 -10.29
C ALA A 204 7.28 -21.51 -11.55
N SER A 205 6.78 -21.15 -12.73
CA SER A 205 7.02 -21.83 -14.01
C SER A 205 8.23 -21.32 -14.82
N ARG A 206 9.06 -20.39 -14.32
CA ARG A 206 10.17 -19.83 -15.11
C ARG A 206 11.52 -20.45 -14.73
N SER A 207 11.81 -21.61 -15.31
CA SER A 207 13.18 -22.11 -15.50
C SER A 207 13.41 -22.31 -16.99
N GLY A 208 14.40 -21.61 -17.54
CA GLY A 208 14.74 -21.64 -18.96
C GLY A 208 15.37 -20.32 -19.39
N THR A 209 16.69 -20.26 -19.35
CA THR A 209 17.46 -19.28 -20.12
C THR A 209 17.05 -19.39 -21.59
N ARG A 210 16.36 -18.36 -22.11
CA ARG A 210 16.16 -18.18 -23.55
C ARG A 210 17.38 -17.44 -24.09
N PRO A 211 18.22 -18.03 -24.95
CA PRO A 211 19.04 -17.24 -25.85
C PRO A 211 18.08 -16.45 -26.74
N THR A 212 18.21 -15.12 -26.78
CA THR A 212 17.37 -14.26 -27.62
C THR A 212 17.63 -14.56 -29.10
N PRO A 213 16.64 -15.03 -29.89
CA PRO A 213 16.66 -14.81 -31.33
C PRO A 213 16.09 -13.41 -31.63
N PRO A 214 16.55 -12.73 -32.69
CA PRO A 214 15.90 -11.53 -33.16
C PRO A 214 14.51 -11.91 -33.67
N SER A 215 13.49 -11.17 -33.24
CA SER A 215 12.13 -11.22 -33.79
C SER A 215 11.34 -12.51 -33.49
N ALA A 216 10.87 -12.66 -32.24
CA ALA A 216 9.69 -13.49 -31.95
C ALA A 216 8.94 -12.95 -30.75
N THR A 217 7.67 -12.61 -31.01
CA THR A 217 6.59 -12.20 -30.12
C THR A 217 6.66 -12.89 -28.76
N GLY A 218 6.80 -12.10 -27.70
CA GLY A 218 6.87 -12.60 -26.33
C GLY A 218 5.52 -13.15 -25.87
N THR A 219 5.52 -14.31 -25.23
CA THR A 219 4.41 -14.80 -24.42
C THR A 219 4.19 -13.79 -23.29
N PRO A 220 3.01 -13.15 -23.17
CA PRO A 220 2.77 -12.18 -22.11
C PRO A 220 2.70 -12.91 -20.76
N SER A 221 3.53 -12.50 -19.80
CA SER A 221 3.31 -12.85 -18.39
C SER A 221 2.03 -12.15 -17.91
N THR A 222 0.98 -12.90 -17.64
CA THR A 222 -0.32 -12.38 -17.17
C THR A 222 -0.31 -11.89 -15.71
N THR A 223 0.82 -12.03 -15.00
CA THR A 223 0.95 -11.60 -13.61
C THR A 223 1.69 -10.27 -13.54
N ALA A 224 0.97 -9.20 -13.84
CA ALA A 224 1.45 -7.87 -13.52
C ALA A 224 1.44 -7.67 -11.99
N ARG A 225 2.46 -6.97 -11.48
CA ARG A 225 2.51 -6.51 -10.08
C ARG A 225 1.24 -5.69 -9.74
N TRP A 226 0.70 -4.99 -10.74
CA TRP A 226 -0.52 -4.19 -10.70
C TRP A 226 -1.21 -4.20 -12.06
N SER A 227 -2.54 -4.15 -12.06
CA SER A 227 -3.34 -3.90 -13.27
C SER A 227 -4.35 -2.79 -13.00
N THR A 228 -4.34 -1.74 -13.83
CA THR A 228 -5.29 -0.63 -13.80
C THR A 228 -6.20 -0.67 -15.03
N GLY A 229 -7.52 -0.61 -14.83
CA GLY A 229 -8.50 -0.54 -15.92
C GLY A 229 -8.74 0.88 -16.45
N PRO A 230 -9.47 1.07 -17.56
CA PRO A 230 -9.65 2.37 -18.24
C PRO A 230 -10.46 3.43 -17.46
N ARG A 231 -10.93 3.13 -16.24
CA ARG A 231 -11.76 4.02 -15.40
C ARG A 231 -11.19 4.12 -13.98
N THR A 232 -9.91 4.42 -13.83
CA THR A 232 -9.29 4.52 -12.50
C THR A 232 -8.88 5.94 -12.17
N SER A 233 -9.60 6.59 -11.27
CA SER A 233 -9.08 7.67 -10.44
C SER A 233 -8.32 7.06 -9.24
N GLY A 234 -6.99 7.16 -9.23
CA GLY A 234 -6.18 6.51 -8.22
C GLY A 234 -4.87 7.23 -7.92
N TRP A 235 -4.45 7.18 -6.65
CA TRP A 235 -3.20 7.78 -6.21
C TRP A 235 -2.33 6.75 -5.50
N THR A 236 -1.07 6.66 -5.93
CA THR A 236 -0.11 5.69 -5.40
C THR A 236 1.19 6.37 -5.01
N THR A 237 1.66 6.10 -3.78
CA THR A 237 3.03 6.38 -3.36
C THR A 237 3.65 5.11 -2.76
N THR A 238 4.48 4.41 -3.52
CA THR A 238 5.18 3.19 -3.08
C THR A 238 6.60 3.49 -2.59
N ARG A 239 7.11 2.67 -1.66
CA ARG A 239 8.53 2.67 -1.28
C ARG A 239 9.29 1.54 -1.97
N SER A 240 10.57 1.79 -2.26
CA SER A 240 11.51 0.75 -2.70
C SER A 240 11.74 -0.27 -1.58
N PRO A 241 11.84 -1.58 -1.87
CA PRO A 241 12.17 -2.57 -0.86
C PRO A 241 13.59 -2.33 -0.33
N THR A 242 13.71 -2.06 0.97
CA THR A 242 15.00 -2.01 1.66
C THR A 242 15.39 -3.42 2.10
N GLY A 243 16.36 -4.02 1.40
CA GLY A 243 17.20 -5.13 1.85
C GLY A 243 16.53 -6.20 2.71
N SER A 244 15.71 -7.05 2.08
CA SER A 244 15.30 -8.34 2.66
C SER A 244 16.18 -9.43 2.07
N THR A 245 16.81 -10.24 2.92
CA THR A 245 17.45 -11.50 2.50
C THR A 245 16.39 -12.37 1.84
N PRO A 246 16.62 -12.91 0.62
CA PRO A 246 15.62 -13.71 -0.08
C PRO A 246 15.36 -14.98 0.71
N THR A 247 14.19 -15.08 1.31
CA THR A 247 13.76 -16.29 2.02
C THR A 247 13.07 -17.18 0.99
N ALA A 248 13.63 -18.36 0.76
CA ALA A 248 13.16 -19.49 -0.07
C ALA A 248 12.12 -19.18 -1.18
N ARG A 249 12.63 -18.93 -2.39
CA ARG A 249 11.87 -18.77 -3.63
C ARG A 249 11.21 -20.11 -4.02
N CYS A 250 10.04 -20.08 -4.66
CA CYS A 250 9.64 -21.16 -5.59
C CYS A 250 10.87 -21.50 -6.46
N PRO A 251 11.19 -22.79 -6.69
CA PRO A 251 12.48 -23.16 -7.27
C PRO A 251 12.67 -22.43 -8.61
N PRO A 252 13.85 -21.84 -8.79
CA PRO A 252 14.79 -22.50 -9.67
C PRO A 252 16.13 -22.70 -8.95
N THR A 253 16.80 -23.82 -9.21
CA THR A 253 18.22 -23.90 -8.93
C THR A 253 18.95 -22.76 -9.64
N SER A 254 19.52 -21.86 -8.84
CA SER A 254 20.54 -20.83 -9.14
C SER A 254 20.14 -19.55 -9.90
N GLY A 255 20.58 -18.40 -9.36
CA GLY A 255 20.81 -17.15 -10.11
C GLY A 255 19.86 -15.98 -9.78
N GLY A 256 20.24 -15.13 -8.82
CA GLY A 256 19.50 -13.91 -8.49
C GLY A 256 19.86 -12.71 -9.38
N SER A 257 18.90 -11.82 -9.61
CA SER A 257 19.13 -10.41 -10.00
C SER A 257 17.92 -9.56 -9.67
N THR A 258 18.13 -8.49 -8.90
CA THR A 258 17.17 -7.45 -8.51
C THR A 258 17.14 -6.32 -9.56
N SER A 259 15.96 -5.86 -9.95
CA SER A 259 15.78 -4.65 -10.76
C SER A 259 14.75 -3.73 -10.11
N SER A 260 15.15 -2.50 -9.82
CA SER A 260 14.31 -1.42 -9.27
C SER A 260 13.87 -0.46 -10.39
N THR A 261 12.59 -0.13 -10.48
CA THR A 261 12.08 0.91 -11.37
C THR A 261 11.10 1.81 -10.64
N THR A 262 11.39 3.11 -10.63
CA THR A 262 10.47 4.20 -10.27
C THR A 262 9.54 4.45 -11.45
N ALA A 263 8.21 4.51 -11.24
CA ALA A 263 7.26 4.80 -12.31
C ALA A 263 6.70 6.24 -12.19
N SER A 264 6.86 7.01 -13.27
CA SER A 264 6.08 8.20 -13.61
C SER A 264 4.86 7.79 -14.45
N TRP A 265 3.76 8.55 -14.35
CA TRP A 265 2.45 8.20 -14.93
C TRP A 265 2.25 8.64 -16.38
N THR A 266 1.57 7.79 -17.16
CA THR A 266 0.83 8.18 -18.38
C THR A 266 -0.58 7.60 -18.27
N SER A 267 -1.63 8.43 -18.26
CA SER A 267 -3.03 7.98 -18.39
C SER A 267 -3.57 8.34 -19.77
N SER A 268 -4.09 7.36 -20.51
CA SER A 268 -4.86 7.59 -21.73
C SER A 268 -6.36 7.55 -21.44
N ARG A 269 -7.04 8.70 -21.55
CA ARG A 269 -8.50 8.72 -21.75
C ARG A 269 -8.77 8.42 -23.22
N ALA A 270 -9.48 7.33 -23.51
CA ALA A 270 -10.22 7.24 -24.77
C ALA A 270 -11.35 8.29 -24.69
N ARG A 271 -11.21 9.35 -25.49
CA ARG A 271 -12.26 10.35 -25.71
C ARG A 271 -13.33 9.67 -26.56
N THR A 272 -14.44 9.25 -25.95
CA THR A 272 -15.69 9.03 -26.71
C THR A 272 -16.24 10.39 -27.08
N THR A 273 -16.07 10.75 -28.35
CA THR A 273 -16.92 11.73 -29.06
C THR A 273 -18.22 11.08 -29.46
#